data_AF-A0A2N3KU34-F1
#
_entry.id   AF-A0A2N3KU34-F1
#
_cell.length_a   1.000
_cell.length_b   1.000
_cell.length_c   1.000
_cell.angle_alpha   90.00
_cell.angle_beta   90.00
_cell.angle_gamma   90.00
#
_symmetry.space_group_name_H-M   'P 1'
#
loop_
_entity.id
_entity.type
_entity.pdbx_description
1 polymer ?
#
loop_
_entity_poly.entity_id
_entity_poly.type
_entity_poly.pdbx_seq_one_letter_code
_entity_poly.pdbx_strand_id
1 'polypeptide(L)'
;MDFTLTLNIDPKDLDVINGAQQKVALAKPVGNSAANVIWVAFDPFESNTIQWSEEYWIYASTASTGVNGEKITKLSEVQPGPAMTGSVYTFGQTATFGEPVKNPAIGSGTFAAQNDMPYDKYPSLTFGLSQTAMVNQKIQDRKPISATSVLATQQIQATPFTHVYIWLEGHFESSTIVTDVTGKQSVAKFGGSVTEIEMSYDGKSGLFHQ
;
A
#
# COMPACT_ATOMS: atom_id res chain seq x y z
N MET A 1 -2.15 13.86 -9.83
CA MET A 1 -3.60 13.93 -9.56
C MET A 1 -3.75 13.51 -8.13
N ASP A 2 -4.46 14.31 -7.36
CA ASP A 2 -4.57 14.13 -5.93
C ASP A 2 -5.96 13.57 -5.63
N PHE A 3 -6.00 12.53 -4.80
CA PHE A 3 -7.19 11.84 -4.38
C PHE A 3 -7.52 12.20 -2.94
N THR A 4 -8.80 12.33 -2.63
CA THR A 4 -9.30 12.57 -1.28
C THR A 4 -10.37 11.53 -0.93
N LEU A 5 -10.17 10.84 0.18
CA LEU A 5 -11.17 9.98 0.82
C LEU A 5 -11.57 10.58 2.15
N THR A 6 -12.86 10.83 2.33
CA THR A 6 -13.44 11.25 3.62
C THR A 6 -14.23 10.09 4.21
N LEU A 7 -13.91 9.71 5.45
CA LEU A 7 -14.60 8.67 6.20
C LEU A 7 -15.25 9.28 7.43
N ASN A 8 -16.58 9.28 7.46
CA ASN A 8 -17.38 9.78 8.57
C ASN A 8 -17.87 8.63 9.45
N ILE A 9 -17.87 8.85 10.76
CA ILE A 9 -18.29 7.88 11.76
C ILE A 9 -19.17 8.61 12.78
N ASP A 10 -20.38 8.10 13.00
CA ASP A 10 -21.27 8.64 14.04
C ASP A 10 -20.62 8.50 15.42
N PRO A 11 -20.69 9.51 16.30
CA PRO A 11 -20.09 9.45 17.64
C PRO A 11 -20.44 8.19 18.43
N LYS A 12 -21.67 7.67 18.30
CA LYS A 12 -22.10 6.45 19.01
C LYS A 12 -21.34 5.21 18.52
N ASP A 13 -21.03 5.14 17.24
CA ASP A 13 -20.31 4.03 16.63
C ASP A 13 -18.81 4.19 16.90
N LEU A 14 -18.32 5.42 16.95
CA LEU A 14 -16.95 5.74 17.32
C LEU A 14 -16.61 5.26 18.73
N ASP A 15 -17.49 5.46 19.71
CA ASP A 15 -17.32 4.94 21.08
C ASP A 15 -17.18 3.42 21.11
N VAL A 16 -17.98 2.71 20.30
CA VAL A 16 -17.93 1.25 20.19
C VAL A 16 -16.62 0.79 19.55
N ILE A 17 -16.21 1.44 18.46
CA ILE A 17 -14.97 1.13 17.72
C ILE A 17 -13.76 1.34 18.63
N ASN A 18 -13.70 2.49 19.32
CA ASN A 18 -12.62 2.81 20.25
C ASN A 18 -12.61 1.86 21.46
N GLY A 19 -13.78 1.51 22.01
CA GLY A 19 -13.91 0.53 23.08
C GLY A 19 -13.43 -0.87 22.68
N ALA A 20 -13.55 -1.23 21.40
CA ALA A 20 -13.02 -2.46 20.82
C ALA A 20 -11.55 -2.36 20.37
N GLN A 21 -10.91 -1.20 20.58
CA GLN A 21 -9.53 -0.90 20.16
C GLN A 21 -9.30 -1.12 18.65
N GLN A 22 -10.32 -0.88 17.84
CA GLN A 22 -10.25 -1.02 16.39
C GLN A 22 -9.80 0.28 15.71
N LYS A 23 -9.00 0.13 14.66
CA LYS A 23 -8.47 1.20 13.80
C LYS A 23 -9.15 1.15 12.45
N VAL A 24 -9.15 2.27 11.73
CA VAL A 24 -9.47 2.25 10.30
C VAL A 24 -8.20 1.86 9.54
N ALA A 25 -8.28 0.81 8.73
CA ALA A 25 -7.21 0.34 7.87
C ALA A 25 -7.56 0.52 6.39
N LEU A 26 -6.58 1.01 5.62
CA LEU A 26 -6.67 1.16 4.18
C LEU A 26 -5.62 0.28 3.50
N ALA A 27 -5.98 -0.30 2.37
CA ALA A 27 -5.05 -1.02 1.51
C ALA A 27 -5.36 -0.79 0.03
N LYS A 28 -4.33 -0.86 -0.82
CA LYS A 28 -4.46 -0.73 -2.28
C LYS A 28 -3.98 -2.00 -2.96
N PRO A 29 -4.73 -2.55 -3.92
CA PRO A 29 -4.24 -3.67 -4.70
C PRO A 29 -3.21 -3.21 -5.72
N VAL A 30 -2.26 -4.09 -6.00
CA VAL A 30 -1.21 -3.88 -6.99
C VAL A 30 -1.12 -5.13 -7.87
N GLY A 31 -1.13 -4.93 -9.18
CA GLY A 31 -1.26 -6.01 -10.16
C GLY A 31 -2.60 -6.73 -10.03
N ASN A 32 -2.68 -7.97 -10.51
CA ASN A 32 -3.92 -8.76 -10.50
C ASN A 32 -4.21 -9.43 -9.15
N SER A 33 -3.61 -8.95 -8.06
CA SER A 33 -3.71 -9.56 -6.73
C SER A 33 -4.61 -8.76 -5.80
N ALA A 34 -5.21 -9.43 -4.82
CA ALA A 34 -5.83 -8.76 -3.69
C ALA A 34 -4.79 -7.92 -2.94
N ALA A 35 -5.23 -6.85 -2.27
CA ALA A 35 -4.30 -6.07 -1.47
C ALA A 35 -3.74 -6.92 -0.33
N ASN A 36 -2.42 -6.92 -0.20
CA ASN A 36 -1.70 -7.81 0.72
C ASN A 36 -0.85 -7.05 1.74
N VAL A 37 -1.00 -5.72 1.81
CA VAL A 37 -0.34 -4.87 2.78
C VAL A 37 -1.32 -3.81 3.25
N ILE A 38 -1.40 -3.61 4.57
CA ILE A 38 -2.07 -2.44 5.15
C ILE A 38 -1.22 -1.23 4.83
N TRP A 39 -1.72 -0.35 3.98
CA TRP A 39 -1.03 0.87 3.60
C TRP A 39 -0.95 1.84 4.78
N VAL A 40 -2.11 2.21 5.31
CA VAL A 40 -2.24 3.06 6.49
C VAL A 40 -3.29 2.50 7.44
N ALA A 41 -3.01 2.58 8.74
CA ALA A 41 -3.94 2.29 9.81
C ALA A 41 -3.85 3.40 10.86
N PHE A 42 -5.01 3.90 11.31
CA PHE A 42 -5.10 5.03 12.23
C PHE A 42 -6.31 4.91 13.15
N ASP A 43 -6.21 5.56 14.31
CA ASP A 43 -7.33 5.67 15.25
C ASP A 43 -8.39 6.62 14.65
N PRO A 44 -9.66 6.18 14.58
CA PRO A 44 -10.70 6.97 13.94
C PRO A 44 -11.12 8.20 14.76
N PHE A 45 -11.56 9.23 14.04
CA PHE A 45 -12.33 10.36 14.56
C PHE A 45 -13.71 10.41 13.89
N GLU A 46 -14.56 11.36 14.29
CA GLU A 46 -15.89 11.56 13.67
C GLU A 46 -15.80 11.81 12.16
N SER A 47 -14.75 12.51 11.71
CA SER A 47 -14.42 12.69 10.30
C SER A 47 -12.93 12.49 10.09
N ASN A 48 -12.59 11.68 9.09
CA ASN A 48 -11.21 11.33 8.77
C ASN A 48 -10.96 11.62 7.30
N THR A 49 -9.98 12.47 7.02
CA THR A 49 -9.61 12.84 5.65
C THR A 49 -8.27 12.18 5.31
N ILE A 50 -8.26 11.42 4.21
CA ILE A 50 -7.08 10.75 3.68
C ILE A 50 -6.81 11.30 2.29
N GLN A 51 -5.60 11.82 2.07
CA GLN A 51 -5.20 12.44 0.81
C GLN A 51 -3.90 11.83 0.29
N TRP A 52 -3.81 11.60 -1.02
CA TRP A 52 -2.59 11.08 -1.66
C TRP A 52 -2.51 11.46 -3.12
N SER A 53 -1.29 11.39 -3.67
CA SER A 53 -1.03 11.48 -5.11
C SER A 53 -0.53 10.13 -5.62
N GLU A 54 -0.72 9.83 -6.91
CA GLU A 54 -0.25 8.60 -7.56
C GLU A 54 1.27 8.60 -7.83
N GLU A 55 2.03 8.93 -6.79
CA GLU A 55 3.49 8.89 -6.77
C GLU A 55 3.96 7.68 -5.95
N TYR A 56 4.84 6.89 -6.55
CA TYR A 56 5.23 5.59 -6.00
C TYR A 56 6.74 5.43 -5.96
N TRP A 57 7.21 4.67 -4.97
CA TRP A 57 8.60 4.22 -4.84
C TRP A 57 8.62 2.70 -4.85
N ILE A 58 9.57 2.12 -5.59
CA ILE A 58 9.90 0.70 -5.45
C ILE A 58 10.81 0.55 -4.25
N TYR A 59 10.50 -0.39 -3.36
CA TYR A 59 11.33 -0.71 -2.20
C TYR A 59 11.77 -2.18 -2.21
N ALA A 60 12.83 -2.47 -1.46
CA ALA A 60 13.29 -3.82 -1.14
C ALA A 60 13.29 -4.03 0.38
N SER A 61 12.98 -5.25 0.82
CA SER A 61 12.88 -5.67 2.23
C SER A 61 13.21 -7.17 2.37
N THR A 62 13.48 -7.61 3.59
CA THR A 62 13.56 -9.04 3.97
C THR A 62 12.29 -9.56 4.64
N ALA A 63 11.23 -8.76 4.73
CA ALA A 63 9.96 -9.16 5.33
C ALA A 63 9.36 -10.38 4.62
N SER A 64 8.90 -11.38 5.38
CA SER A 64 8.34 -12.62 4.82
C SER A 64 6.91 -12.45 4.29
N THR A 65 6.72 -12.40 2.97
CA THR A 65 5.41 -12.22 2.31
C THR A 65 4.37 -13.30 2.59
N GLY A 66 4.77 -14.49 3.06
CA GLY A 66 3.86 -15.57 3.43
C GLY A 66 3.38 -15.55 4.88
N VAL A 67 3.79 -14.57 5.68
CA VAL A 67 3.48 -14.51 7.12
C VAL A 67 2.50 -13.37 7.38
N ASN A 68 1.28 -13.73 7.79
CA ASN A 68 0.27 -12.75 8.22
C ASN A 68 0.77 -11.95 9.42
N GLY A 69 0.66 -10.63 9.38
CA GLY A 69 1.13 -9.77 10.47
C GLY A 69 2.62 -9.39 10.40
N GLU A 70 3.35 -9.84 9.38
CA GLU A 70 4.75 -9.49 9.22
C GLU A 70 4.91 -7.99 8.92
N LYS A 71 5.73 -7.31 9.73
CA LYS A 71 6.02 -5.89 9.56
C LYS A 71 7.06 -5.66 8.48
N ILE A 72 6.73 -4.82 7.50
CA ILE A 72 7.67 -4.43 6.45
C ILE A 72 8.59 -3.33 6.98
N THR A 73 9.88 -3.63 7.06
CA THR A 73 10.95 -2.64 7.20
C THR A 73 11.69 -2.54 5.87
N LYS A 74 11.69 -1.36 5.25
CA LYS A 74 12.38 -1.12 3.99
C LYS A 74 13.89 -1.12 4.24
N LEU A 75 14.63 -1.91 3.46
CA LEU A 75 16.10 -1.87 3.45
C LEU A 75 16.59 -0.77 2.51
N SER A 76 15.94 -0.67 1.34
CA SER A 76 16.29 0.27 0.29
C SER A 76 15.03 0.65 -0.48
N GLU A 77 15.09 1.78 -1.16
CA GLU A 77 14.06 2.26 -2.06
C GLU A 77 14.69 3.09 -3.18
N VAL A 78 13.97 3.28 -4.28
CA VAL A 78 14.41 4.09 -5.42
C VAL A 78 14.71 5.52 -4.97
N GLN A 79 15.91 6.01 -5.30
CA GLN A 79 16.36 7.36 -4.99
C GLN A 79 17.19 7.93 -6.16
N PRO A 80 16.97 9.20 -6.57
CA PRO A 80 15.85 10.05 -6.17
C PRO A 80 14.51 9.49 -6.67
N GLY A 81 13.42 9.84 -6.00
CA GLY A 81 12.06 9.45 -6.42
C GLY A 81 11.20 10.65 -6.84
N PRO A 82 9.92 10.40 -7.22
CA PRO A 82 9.26 9.09 -7.31
C PRO A 82 9.81 8.22 -8.46
N ALA A 83 9.50 6.93 -8.43
CA ALA A 83 9.92 5.99 -9.47
C ALA A 83 9.27 6.33 -10.83
N MET A 84 9.97 6.01 -11.91
CA MET A 84 9.51 6.22 -13.28
C MET A 84 8.72 5.01 -13.77
N THR A 85 7.52 5.24 -14.31
CA THR A 85 6.73 4.18 -14.98
C THR A 85 7.32 3.81 -16.34
N GLY A 86 7.06 2.59 -16.82
CA GLY A 86 7.57 2.13 -18.12
C GLY A 86 9.09 1.86 -18.14
N SER A 87 9.70 1.75 -16.95
CA SER A 87 11.13 1.55 -16.75
C SER A 87 11.39 0.41 -15.76
N VAL A 88 12.55 -0.22 -15.89
CA VAL A 88 13.06 -1.23 -14.96
C VAL A 88 14.21 -0.64 -14.15
N TYR A 89 14.17 -0.86 -12.84
CA TYR A 89 15.24 -0.54 -11.91
C TYR A 89 16.00 -1.81 -11.51
N THR A 90 17.31 -1.89 -11.76
CA THR A 90 18.12 -3.01 -11.26
C THR A 90 18.46 -2.80 -9.79
N PHE A 91 18.17 -3.79 -8.95
CA PHE A 91 18.59 -3.85 -7.56
C PHE A 91 19.71 -4.89 -7.43
N GLY A 92 20.96 -4.42 -7.32
CA GLY A 92 22.16 -5.26 -7.40
C GLY A 92 22.99 -5.25 -6.13
N GLN A 93 24.19 -5.83 -6.22
CA GLN A 93 25.13 -6.09 -5.11
C GLN A 93 25.38 -4.94 -4.12
N THR A 94 25.26 -3.69 -4.56
CA THR A 94 25.38 -2.49 -3.70
C THR A 94 24.20 -2.31 -2.75
N ALA A 95 23.17 -3.16 -2.83
CA ALA A 95 21.89 -3.05 -2.13
C ALA A 95 21.19 -1.70 -2.38
N THR A 96 21.35 -1.15 -3.58
CA THR A 96 20.69 0.08 -4.03
C THR A 96 19.99 -0.17 -5.35
N PHE A 97 18.94 0.60 -5.64
CA PHE A 97 18.35 0.65 -6.96
C PHE A 97 19.25 1.51 -7.88
N GLY A 98 19.55 1.00 -9.07
CA GLY A 98 20.23 1.76 -10.12
C GLY A 98 19.32 2.73 -10.86
N GLU A 99 19.84 3.36 -11.90
CA GLU A 99 19.07 4.26 -12.75
C GLU A 99 17.95 3.53 -13.52
N PRO A 100 16.80 4.20 -13.78
CA PRO A 100 15.73 3.61 -14.56
C PRO A 100 16.15 3.39 -16.02
N VAL A 101 15.94 2.18 -16.52
CA VAL A 101 16.09 1.86 -17.94
C VAL A 101 14.71 1.68 -18.56
N LYS A 102 14.34 2.52 -19.53
CA LYS A 102 13.08 2.39 -20.27
C LYS A 102 13.01 1.03 -20.95
N ASN A 103 11.86 0.37 -20.81
CA ASN A 103 11.65 -0.94 -21.41
C ASN A 103 10.26 -1.01 -22.05
N PRO A 104 10.15 -1.19 -23.39
CA PRO A 104 8.88 -1.25 -24.11
C PRO A 104 7.92 -2.35 -23.64
N ALA A 105 8.43 -3.40 -22.97
CA ALA A 105 7.61 -4.45 -22.40
C ALA A 105 6.92 -4.04 -21.08
N ILE A 106 7.31 -2.91 -20.49
CA ILE A 106 6.70 -2.35 -19.26
C ILE A 106 5.71 -1.27 -19.68
N GLY A 107 4.43 -1.53 -19.43
CA GLY A 107 3.37 -0.59 -19.77
C GLY A 107 3.46 0.73 -18.99
N SER A 108 2.82 1.77 -19.53
CA SER A 108 2.59 3.01 -18.78
C SER A 108 1.81 2.72 -17.49
N GLY A 109 2.12 3.44 -16.41
CA GLY A 109 1.53 3.18 -15.09
C GLY A 109 2.08 1.94 -14.37
N THR A 110 3.01 1.20 -14.99
CA THR A 110 3.64 0.01 -14.39
C THR A 110 5.07 0.33 -13.96
N PHE A 111 5.43 -0.13 -12.77
CA PHE A 111 6.75 -0.01 -12.18
C PHE A 111 7.42 -1.38 -12.18
N ALA A 112 8.71 -1.45 -12.47
CA ALA A 112 9.42 -2.72 -12.52
C ALA A 112 10.78 -2.65 -11.85
N ALA A 113 11.17 -3.75 -11.21
CA ALA A 113 12.51 -3.92 -10.67
C ALA A 113 13.05 -5.32 -10.93
N GLN A 114 14.34 -5.39 -11.21
CA GLN A 114 15.10 -6.62 -11.42
C GLN A 114 15.93 -6.88 -10.18
N ASN A 115 15.79 -8.07 -9.58
CA ASN A 115 16.58 -8.47 -8.43
C ASN A 115 17.87 -9.16 -8.89
N ASP A 116 18.96 -8.40 -9.02
CA ASP A 116 20.30 -8.90 -9.36
C ASP A 116 21.19 -9.05 -8.11
N MET A 117 20.59 -9.23 -6.93
CA MET A 117 21.35 -9.62 -5.75
C MET A 117 21.97 -11.01 -5.92
N PRO A 118 23.19 -11.24 -5.41
CA PRO A 118 23.79 -12.57 -5.42
C PRO A 118 22.93 -13.58 -4.65
N TYR A 119 22.64 -14.72 -5.29
CA TYR A 119 21.78 -15.76 -4.73
C TYR A 119 22.31 -16.34 -3.41
N ASP A 120 23.63 -16.45 -3.29
CA ASP A 120 24.35 -16.91 -2.09
C ASP A 120 24.20 -15.94 -0.90
N LYS A 121 23.91 -14.66 -1.16
CA LYS A 121 23.65 -13.65 -0.12
C LYS A 121 22.16 -13.51 0.17
N TYR A 122 21.35 -13.36 -0.88
CA TYR A 122 19.90 -13.23 -0.79
C TYR A 122 19.25 -14.04 -1.92
N PRO A 123 18.80 -15.29 -1.65
CA PRO A 123 18.14 -16.11 -2.67
C PRO A 123 16.80 -15.51 -3.11
N SER A 124 16.18 -14.71 -2.24
CA SER A 124 14.99 -13.91 -2.53
C SER A 124 14.95 -12.67 -1.64
N LEU A 125 14.29 -11.63 -2.13
CA LEU A 125 13.94 -10.45 -1.34
C LEU A 125 12.48 -10.09 -1.58
N THR A 126 11.90 -9.32 -0.69
CA THR A 126 10.56 -8.76 -0.84
C THR A 126 10.66 -7.41 -1.52
N PHE A 127 9.97 -7.26 -2.64
CA PHE A 127 9.80 -6.00 -3.34
C PHE A 127 8.35 -5.56 -3.30
N GLY A 128 8.13 -4.26 -3.44
CA GLY A 128 6.79 -3.72 -3.55
C GLY A 128 6.80 -2.25 -3.85
N LEU A 129 5.60 -1.69 -3.93
CA LEU A 129 5.41 -0.25 -4.04
C LEU A 129 5.17 0.35 -2.66
N SER A 130 5.62 1.58 -2.48
CA SER A 130 5.27 2.42 -1.35
C SER A 130 4.76 3.77 -1.84
N GLN A 131 3.85 4.36 -1.06
CA GLN A 131 3.13 5.57 -1.41
C GLN A 131 2.97 6.44 -0.16
N THR A 132 3.11 7.75 -0.33
CA THR A 132 2.81 8.72 0.72
C THR A 132 1.32 9.01 0.76
N ALA A 133 0.77 9.04 1.97
CA ALA A 133 -0.57 9.56 2.24
C ALA A 133 -0.50 10.64 3.32
N MET A 134 -1.54 11.43 3.42
CA MET A 134 -1.78 12.35 4.52
C MET A 134 -3.10 11.96 5.18
N VAL A 135 -3.06 11.58 6.45
CA VAL A 135 -4.24 11.20 7.24
C VAL A 135 -4.46 12.31 8.26
N ASN A 136 -5.59 13.01 8.18
CA ASN A 136 -5.92 14.14 9.05
C ASN A 136 -4.76 15.15 9.14
N GLN A 137 -4.25 15.56 7.97
CA GLN A 137 -3.10 16.46 7.81
C GLN A 137 -1.75 15.93 8.34
N LYS A 138 -1.69 14.68 8.84
CA LYS A 138 -0.45 14.03 9.27
C LYS A 138 0.12 13.16 8.16
N ILE A 139 1.38 13.43 7.79
CA ILE A 139 2.09 12.69 6.74
C ILE A 139 2.37 11.25 7.20
N GLN A 140 1.97 10.31 6.34
CA GLN A 140 2.33 8.90 6.36
C GLN A 140 3.34 8.65 5.23
N ASP A 141 4.61 8.96 5.51
CA ASP A 141 5.65 9.00 4.48
C ASP A 141 5.94 7.60 3.91
N ARG A 142 5.78 7.46 2.59
CA ARG A 142 6.20 6.33 1.75
C ARG A 142 5.95 4.97 2.41
N LYS A 143 4.71 4.75 2.87
CA LYS A 143 4.30 3.47 3.48
C LYS A 143 4.13 2.41 2.38
N PRO A 144 4.61 1.17 2.58
CA PRO A 144 4.37 0.07 1.66
C PRO A 144 2.87 -0.15 1.38
N ILE A 145 2.52 -0.43 0.13
CA ILE A 145 1.16 -0.77 -0.32
C ILE A 145 1.04 -2.17 -0.90
N SER A 146 2.18 -2.77 -1.25
CA SER A 146 2.26 -4.14 -1.74
C SER A 146 3.56 -4.78 -1.30
N ALA A 147 3.57 -6.11 -1.30
CA ALA A 147 4.76 -6.90 -1.02
C ALA A 147 4.74 -8.19 -1.87
N THR A 148 5.85 -8.55 -2.48
CA THR A 148 5.97 -9.76 -3.29
C THR A 148 7.38 -10.30 -3.14
N SER A 149 7.50 -11.61 -2.88
CA SER A 149 8.81 -12.28 -2.90
C SER A 149 9.32 -12.38 -4.33
N VAL A 150 10.54 -11.91 -4.56
CA VAL A 150 11.22 -11.92 -5.86
C VAL A 150 12.53 -12.67 -5.68
N LEU A 151 12.67 -13.80 -6.35
CA LEU A 151 13.90 -14.58 -6.33
C LEU A 151 15.04 -13.78 -6.96
N ALA A 152 16.28 -14.07 -6.58
CA ALA A 152 17.43 -13.55 -7.31
C ALA A 152 17.32 -13.92 -8.80
N THR A 153 17.78 -13.02 -9.66
CA THR A 153 17.67 -13.05 -11.14
C THR A 153 16.26 -12.85 -11.70
N GLN A 154 15.23 -12.69 -10.86
CA GLN A 154 13.87 -12.44 -11.32
C GLN A 154 13.50 -10.96 -11.28
N GLN A 155 12.45 -10.64 -12.06
CA GLN A 155 11.88 -9.31 -12.16
C GLN A 155 10.47 -9.28 -11.54
N ILE A 156 10.12 -8.16 -10.92
CA ILE A 156 8.74 -7.82 -10.57
C ILE A 156 8.21 -6.73 -11.50
N GLN A 157 6.90 -6.79 -11.79
CA GLN A 157 6.14 -5.69 -12.34
C GLN A 157 4.96 -5.39 -11.41
N ALA A 158 4.71 -4.11 -11.15
CA ALA A 158 3.73 -3.64 -10.20
C ALA A 158 2.91 -2.50 -10.82
N THR A 159 1.62 -2.75 -11.03
CA THR A 159 0.66 -1.76 -11.56
C THR A 159 -0.36 -1.47 -10.45
N PRO A 160 -0.26 -0.32 -9.77
CA PRO A 160 -1.20 0.02 -8.70
C PRO A 160 -2.58 0.32 -9.25
N PHE A 161 -3.61 -0.10 -8.51
CA PHE A 161 -4.99 0.28 -8.79
C PHE A 161 -5.36 1.56 -8.02
N THR A 162 -6.35 2.28 -8.53
CA THR A 162 -6.84 3.52 -7.92
C THR A 162 -7.88 3.28 -6.82
N HIS A 163 -8.49 2.10 -6.74
CA HIS A 163 -9.45 1.80 -5.67
C HIS A 163 -8.76 1.46 -4.35
N VAL A 164 -9.44 1.80 -3.25
CA VAL A 164 -8.95 1.64 -1.88
C VAL A 164 -9.90 0.73 -1.12
N TYR A 165 -9.35 -0.32 -0.50
CA TYR A 165 -10.06 -1.17 0.45
C TYR A 165 -10.03 -0.53 1.84
N ILE A 166 -11.16 -0.56 2.53
CA ILE A 166 -11.35 0.08 3.84
C ILE A 166 -12.02 -0.93 4.77
N TRP A 167 -11.48 -1.12 5.97
CA TRP A 167 -12.11 -1.94 7.01
C TRP A 167 -11.68 -1.49 8.42
N LEU A 168 -12.33 -2.05 9.43
CA LEU A 168 -11.91 -1.91 10.82
C LEU A 168 -10.94 -3.04 11.20
N GLU A 169 -9.73 -2.67 11.63
CA GLU A 169 -8.61 -3.56 11.96
C GLU A 169 -8.30 -3.51 13.46
N GLY A 170 -8.13 -4.67 14.10
CA GLY A 170 -7.85 -4.76 15.54
C GLY A 170 -6.47 -5.28 15.90
N HIS A 171 -5.76 -5.92 14.97
CA HIS A 171 -4.53 -6.67 15.26
C HIS A 171 -3.29 -6.06 14.61
N PHE A 172 -3.45 -5.41 13.46
CA PHE A 172 -2.33 -5.00 12.63
C PHE A 172 -2.27 -3.48 12.41
N GLU A 173 -1.06 -3.02 12.11
CA GLU A 173 -0.75 -1.60 11.91
C GLU A 173 -0.40 -1.34 10.43
N SER A 174 -0.21 -0.06 10.08
CA SER A 174 0.37 0.36 8.79
C SER A 174 1.64 -0.44 8.44
N SER A 175 1.92 -0.69 7.16
CA SER A 175 3.10 -1.42 6.67
C SER A 175 3.18 -2.88 7.13
N THR A 176 2.05 -3.53 7.33
CA THR A 176 1.97 -4.94 7.76
C THR A 176 1.43 -5.79 6.62
N ILE A 177 2.06 -6.94 6.36
CA ILE A 177 1.59 -7.93 5.39
C ILE A 177 0.31 -8.57 5.94
N VAL A 178 -0.71 -8.62 5.10
CA VAL A 178 -1.97 -9.29 5.38
C VAL A 178 -2.23 -10.34 4.30
N THR A 179 -2.51 -11.57 4.75
CA THR A 179 -2.83 -12.70 3.87
C THR A 179 -4.32 -12.99 3.85
N ASP A 180 -5.01 -12.66 4.94
CA ASP A 180 -6.45 -12.71 5.08
C ASP A 180 -6.93 -11.46 5.85
N VAL A 181 -7.90 -10.75 5.29
CA VAL A 181 -8.63 -9.70 6.01
C VAL A 181 -9.86 -10.34 6.64
N THR A 182 -9.87 -10.40 7.97
CA THR A 182 -10.92 -11.08 8.75
C THR A 182 -12.19 -10.23 8.91
N GLY A 183 -12.13 -8.94 8.57
CA GLY A 183 -13.26 -8.01 8.61
C GLY A 183 -14.00 -7.84 7.28
N LYS A 184 -15.22 -7.29 7.35
CA LYS A 184 -15.94 -6.85 6.16
C LYS A 184 -15.23 -5.64 5.54
N GLN A 185 -15.01 -5.69 4.23
CA GLN A 185 -14.30 -4.65 3.50
C GLN A 185 -15.24 -3.82 2.64
N SER A 186 -15.06 -2.51 2.71
CA SER A 186 -15.67 -1.52 1.82
C SER A 186 -14.68 -1.14 0.73
N VAL A 187 -15.16 -0.67 -0.42
CA VAL A 187 -14.30 -0.31 -1.56
C VAL A 187 -14.64 1.08 -2.06
N ALA A 188 -13.70 2.02 -1.93
CA ALA A 188 -13.77 3.33 -2.58
C ALA A 188 -13.13 3.23 -3.97
N LYS A 189 -13.91 3.46 -5.04
CA LYS A 189 -13.46 3.28 -6.43
C LYS A 189 -13.16 4.63 -7.09
N PHE A 190 -11.93 5.08 -6.99
CA PHE A 190 -11.44 6.25 -7.72
C PHE A 190 -11.14 5.91 -9.17
N GLY A 191 -11.23 6.90 -10.07
CA GLY A 191 -10.89 6.73 -11.49
C GLY A 191 -11.70 7.64 -12.41
N GLY A 192 -11.24 7.81 -13.65
CA GLY A 192 -11.84 8.75 -14.59
C GLY A 192 -11.78 10.18 -14.04
N SER A 193 -12.95 10.79 -13.80
CA SER A 193 -13.07 12.12 -13.18
C SER A 193 -13.32 12.08 -11.66
N VAL A 194 -13.40 10.90 -11.04
CA VAL A 194 -13.67 10.76 -9.61
C VAL A 194 -12.37 10.84 -8.82
N THR A 195 -12.12 12.01 -8.23
CA THR A 195 -10.95 12.27 -7.37
C THR A 195 -11.29 12.36 -5.88
N GLU A 196 -12.57 12.51 -5.56
CA GLU A 196 -13.05 12.69 -4.18
C GLU A 196 -14.16 11.69 -3.91
N ILE A 197 -14.06 10.97 -2.79
CA ILE A 197 -15.09 10.05 -2.31
C ILE A 197 -15.30 10.33 -0.83
N GLU A 198 -16.57 10.41 -0.44
CA GLU A 198 -16.98 10.48 0.95
C GLU A 198 -17.77 9.22 1.29
N MET A 199 -17.53 8.64 2.47
CA MET A 199 -18.23 7.45 2.94
C MET A 199 -18.56 7.57 4.41
N SER A 200 -19.68 6.99 4.84
CA SER A 200 -20.11 6.95 6.23
C SER A 200 -20.17 5.52 6.75
N TYR A 201 -19.65 5.30 7.95
CA TYR A 201 -19.72 4.01 8.63
C TYR A 201 -21.14 3.70 9.09
N ASP A 202 -21.61 2.47 8.84
CA ASP A 202 -22.84 1.93 9.38
C ASP A 202 -22.54 0.82 10.39
N GLY A 203 -22.70 1.11 11.67
CA GLY A 203 -22.47 0.18 12.77
C GLY A 203 -23.31 -1.11 12.70
N LYS A 204 -24.44 -1.14 11.96
CA LYS A 204 -25.24 -2.36 11.79
C LYS A 204 -24.63 -3.32 10.79
N SER A 205 -24.13 -2.81 9.67
CA SER A 205 -23.52 -3.65 8.63
C SER A 205 -22.04 -3.89 8.86
N GLY A 206 -21.35 -3.01 9.59
CA GLY A 206 -19.90 -3.03 9.78
C GLY A 206 -19.13 -2.58 8.53
N LEU A 207 -19.74 -1.71 7.72
CA LEU A 207 -19.22 -1.26 6.42
C LEU A 207 -19.30 0.27 6.32
N PHE A 208 -18.44 0.84 5.49
CA PHE A 208 -18.54 2.20 5.01
C PHE A 208 -19.35 2.22 3.71
N HIS A 209 -20.28 3.17 3.60
CA HIS A 209 -21.12 3.38 2.42
C HIS A 209 -20.95 4.79 1.90
N GLN A 210 -20.89 4.94 0.57
CA GLN A 210 -20.92 6.25 -0.09
C GLN A 210 -22.33 6.82 -0.11
#